data_AF-A0A934GY83-F1
#
_entry.id   AF-A0A934GY83-F1
#
_cell.length_a   1.000
_cell.length_b   1.000
_cell.length_c   1.000
_cell.angle_alpha   90.00
_cell.angle_beta   90.00
_cell.angle_gamma   90.00
#
_symmetry.space_group_name_H-M   'P 1'
#
loop_
_entity.id
_entity.type
_entity.pdbx_description
1 polymer ?
#
loop_
_entity_poly.entity_id
_entity_poly.type
_entity_poly.pdbx_seq_one_letter_code
_entity_poly.pdbx_strand_id
1 'polypeptide(L)'
;MNPQEIWAAVLAQLQQEMPRASFETWVRETDALSLEQDRLTVSARNAFARDWLELRLTNLVQRILQDLLQKPIMARFVAADAEEEIAHEEELPEIAIEPVQWLDYERIVQPHKQVVVKGYLRRLGMEIGPKAIWLYIGFHQAAWKAHAQGRESALHSREVMRFSGLPNGTFWRLLRDAEIQRFLQGLVERIDPVGKHRFRRGRDGRPHRAPIRYRVSMTPRLTRADSVALYTRLKILLAGGKTIQTALQELLAAENVMELLQPAAEQETLCPNTVMDMARLESGEKFSSEIDHLAQELQRKIINCLGDIHLTHYFIEQVIPSHNLTPAQAWLITVARDMAYVNARTGERRDVVTFKRGYHETAELAGVQRYKTIQAWLHPNWRAQRGGDLTRFLTEVEMPESNAYPDLRVEDMPRSFRVLLDEPLDANGSIRLDANGSNMADADGSISRTRMGALVDAHGSHMVDANGSVLNSFKHPKNTEKKNTSTTQHADAKKAVEAAPQFWELESLLQQNDVHPKVQRELFEAQASVHAFVSWVLYVASPQSGNLSDPLGYALSRLREHPLKEARGNFRQFADLPPAELLGLIDSTSSGGYQLSPTYNHPLAQAWKKAMGSSNRRLPAVRAILFGEREE
;
A
#
# COMPACT_ATOMS: atom_id res chain seq x y z
N MET A 1 -40.64 -32.09 12.31
CA MET A 1 -40.68 -30.86 13.13
C MET A 1 -40.47 -29.68 12.20
N ASN A 2 -41.38 -28.71 12.26
CA ASN A 2 -41.25 -27.44 11.54
C ASN A 2 -40.11 -26.61 12.19
N PRO A 3 -39.24 -25.91 11.41
CA PRO A 3 -38.23 -25.00 11.96
C PRO A 3 -38.73 -24.08 13.09
N GLN A 4 -39.97 -23.60 12.98
CA GLN A 4 -40.60 -22.74 13.99
C GLN A 4 -40.85 -23.47 15.31
N GLU A 5 -41.27 -24.73 15.27
CA GLU A 5 -41.50 -25.56 16.46
C GLU A 5 -40.17 -25.90 17.17
N ILE A 6 -39.12 -26.15 16.38
CA ILE A 6 -37.76 -26.40 16.90
C ILE A 6 -37.27 -25.16 17.64
N TRP A 7 -37.40 -23.98 17.01
CA TRP A 7 -36.95 -22.74 17.62
C TRP A 7 -37.75 -22.36 18.86
N ALA A 8 -39.06 -22.62 18.89
CA ALA A 8 -39.87 -22.43 20.09
C ALA A 8 -39.35 -23.27 21.28
N ALA A 9 -38.92 -24.51 21.03
CA ALA A 9 -38.31 -25.36 22.06
C ALA A 9 -36.95 -24.80 22.52
N VAL A 10 -36.12 -24.34 21.58
CA VAL A 10 -34.83 -23.69 21.90
C VAL A 10 -35.05 -22.42 22.73
N LEU A 11 -36.02 -21.58 22.39
CA LEU A 11 -36.36 -20.37 23.12
C LEU A 11 -36.80 -20.66 24.56
N ALA A 12 -37.62 -21.69 24.77
CA ALA A 12 -38.06 -22.10 26.10
C ALA A 12 -36.89 -22.54 26.98
N GLN A 13 -35.91 -23.25 26.41
CA GLN A 13 -34.71 -23.67 27.14
C GLN A 13 -33.75 -22.50 27.41
N LEU A 14 -33.53 -21.62 26.43
CA LEU A 14 -32.73 -20.41 26.61
C LEU A 14 -33.29 -19.50 27.70
N GLN A 15 -34.62 -19.39 27.81
CA GLN A 15 -35.26 -18.61 28.86
C GLN A 15 -34.92 -19.09 30.27
N GLN A 16 -34.63 -20.39 30.45
CA GLN A 16 -34.24 -20.97 31.73
C GLN A 16 -32.73 -20.85 31.98
N GLU A 17 -31.90 -20.90 30.93
CA GLU A 17 -30.44 -20.92 31.03
C GLU A 17 -29.79 -19.53 31.07
N MET A 18 -30.56 -18.44 30.96
CA MET A 18 -30.01 -17.07 30.94
C MET A 18 -30.82 -16.04 31.75
N PRO A 19 -30.20 -14.91 32.18
CA PRO A 19 -30.91 -13.85 32.87
C PRO A 19 -32.03 -13.22 32.04
N ARG A 20 -33.18 -12.98 32.66
CA ARG A 20 -34.39 -12.43 32.03
C ARG A 20 -34.14 -11.17 31.18
N ALA A 21 -33.34 -10.23 31.68
CA ALA A 21 -33.00 -9.01 30.95
C ALA A 21 -32.22 -9.28 29.66
N SER A 22 -31.33 -10.28 29.65
CA SER A 22 -30.58 -10.67 28.44
C SER A 22 -31.49 -11.39 27.44
N PHE A 23 -32.40 -12.24 27.92
CA PHE A 23 -33.38 -12.91 27.07
C PHE A 23 -34.32 -11.91 26.38
N GLU A 24 -34.91 -11.00 27.16
CA GLU A 24 -35.81 -9.97 26.63
C GLU A 24 -35.09 -9.01 25.64
N THR A 25 -33.80 -8.71 25.86
CA THR A 25 -33.02 -7.78 25.03
C THR A 25 -32.37 -8.41 23.79
N TRP A 26 -32.15 -9.72 23.74
CA TRP A 26 -31.41 -10.32 22.61
C TRP A 26 -32.11 -11.50 21.92
N VAL A 27 -32.97 -12.22 22.63
CA VAL A 27 -33.44 -13.55 22.19
C VAL A 27 -34.95 -13.59 21.94
N ARG A 28 -35.74 -12.83 22.70
CA ARG A 28 -37.22 -12.90 22.65
C ARG A 28 -37.82 -12.64 21.27
N GLU A 29 -37.23 -11.75 20.49
CA GLU A 29 -37.69 -11.34 19.15
C GLU A 29 -36.83 -12.02 18.06
N THR A 30 -36.57 -13.31 18.20
CA THR A 30 -35.85 -14.11 17.19
C THR A 30 -36.75 -15.19 16.64
N ASP A 31 -36.71 -15.43 15.34
CA ASP A 31 -37.55 -16.41 14.66
C ASP A 31 -36.72 -17.34 13.76
N ALA A 32 -37.10 -18.61 13.65
CA ALA A 32 -36.47 -19.51 12.69
C ALA A 32 -37.01 -19.29 11.27
N LEU A 33 -36.10 -19.07 10.33
CA LEU A 33 -36.39 -18.84 8.91
C LEU A 33 -36.38 -20.14 8.10
N SER A 34 -35.34 -20.97 8.28
CA SER A 34 -35.18 -22.21 7.51
C SER A 34 -34.29 -23.22 8.23
N LEU A 35 -34.47 -24.50 7.91
CA LEU A 35 -33.60 -25.61 8.32
C LEU A 35 -33.22 -26.41 7.08
N GLU A 36 -31.99 -26.26 6.61
CA GLU A 36 -31.48 -26.92 5.40
C GLU A 36 -30.08 -27.48 5.65
N GLN A 37 -29.81 -28.71 5.17
CA GLN A 37 -28.48 -29.34 5.21
C GLN A 37 -27.77 -29.20 6.58
N ASP A 38 -28.48 -29.56 7.66
CA ASP A 38 -27.99 -29.48 9.04
C ASP A 38 -27.62 -28.06 9.52
N ARG A 39 -28.27 -27.03 8.94
CA ARG A 39 -28.11 -25.62 9.32
C ARG A 39 -29.46 -24.96 9.57
N LEU A 40 -29.65 -24.43 10.79
CA LEU A 40 -30.81 -23.64 11.19
C LEU A 40 -30.50 -22.15 11.05
N THR A 41 -31.28 -21.44 10.24
CA THR A 41 -31.16 -19.98 10.07
C THR A 41 -32.18 -19.27 10.96
N VAL A 42 -31.72 -18.33 11.78
CA VAL A 42 -32.52 -17.60 12.77
C VAL A 42 -32.42 -16.09 12.52
N SER A 43 -33.56 -15.41 12.42
CA SER A 43 -33.64 -13.96 12.34
C SER A 43 -33.48 -13.32 13.72
N ALA A 44 -32.81 -12.18 13.74
CA ALA A 44 -32.61 -11.34 14.91
C ALA A 44 -33.11 -9.93 14.61
N ARG A 45 -33.70 -9.26 15.59
CA ARG A 45 -34.31 -7.93 15.41
C ARG A 45 -33.47 -6.85 14.70
N ASN A 46 -32.13 -6.94 14.74
CA ASN A 46 -31.21 -6.06 14.02
C ASN A 46 -29.78 -6.66 13.97
N ALA A 47 -28.87 -6.01 13.25
CA ALA A 47 -27.47 -6.45 13.13
C ALA A 47 -26.72 -6.54 14.46
N PHE A 48 -27.02 -5.66 15.44
CA PHE A 48 -26.40 -5.74 16.77
C PHE A 48 -26.85 -6.99 17.53
N ALA A 49 -28.12 -7.35 17.40
CA ALA A 49 -28.66 -8.56 18.00
C ALA A 49 -28.09 -9.82 17.33
N ARG A 50 -27.97 -9.83 16.00
CA ARG A 50 -27.27 -10.90 15.27
C ARG A 50 -25.87 -11.12 15.80
N ASP A 51 -25.05 -10.07 15.84
CA ASP A 51 -23.65 -10.17 16.28
C ASP A 51 -23.54 -10.66 17.72
N TRP A 52 -24.45 -10.20 18.59
CA TRP A 52 -24.51 -10.64 19.97
C TRP A 52 -24.86 -12.12 20.10
N LEU A 53 -25.86 -12.60 19.35
CA LEU A 53 -26.27 -14.01 19.30
C LEU A 53 -25.15 -14.88 18.76
N GLU A 54 -24.48 -14.44 17.70
CA GLU A 54 -23.41 -15.20 17.05
C GLU A 54 -22.16 -15.32 17.92
N LEU A 55 -21.79 -14.26 18.64
CA LEU A 55 -20.64 -14.26 19.54
C LEU A 55 -20.88 -15.06 20.84
N ARG A 56 -22.11 -15.09 21.35
CA ARG A 56 -22.39 -15.60 22.71
C ARG A 56 -23.25 -16.84 22.77
N LEU A 57 -24.20 -17.00 21.86
CA LEU A 57 -25.20 -18.06 21.92
C LEU A 57 -24.99 -19.18 20.90
N THR A 58 -24.12 -19.02 19.89
CA THR A 58 -23.88 -20.06 18.87
C THR A 58 -23.60 -21.43 19.49
N ASN A 59 -22.63 -21.54 20.39
CA ASN A 59 -22.29 -22.83 21.01
C ASN A 59 -23.42 -23.39 21.88
N LEU A 60 -24.13 -22.49 22.59
CA LEU A 60 -25.23 -22.88 23.46
C LEU A 60 -26.42 -23.42 22.65
N VAL A 61 -26.80 -22.69 21.61
CA VAL A 61 -27.88 -23.05 20.69
C VAL A 61 -27.53 -24.32 19.94
N GLN A 62 -26.31 -24.48 19.45
CA GLN A 62 -25.88 -25.71 18.78
C GLN A 62 -25.94 -26.93 19.72
N ARG A 63 -25.56 -26.77 21.00
CA ARG A 63 -25.70 -27.84 22.01
C ARG A 63 -27.16 -28.21 22.23
N ILE A 64 -28.04 -27.21 22.43
CA ILE A 64 -29.49 -27.43 22.60
C ILE A 64 -30.08 -28.12 21.37
N LEU A 65 -29.72 -27.69 20.17
CA LEU A 65 -30.17 -28.29 18.92
C LEU A 65 -29.67 -29.72 18.76
N GLN A 66 -28.43 -30.00 19.15
CA GLN A 66 -27.86 -31.35 19.14
C GLN A 66 -28.60 -32.28 20.10
N ASP A 67 -28.92 -31.80 21.31
CA ASP A 67 -29.69 -32.57 22.30
C ASP A 67 -31.13 -32.84 21.82
N LEU A 68 -31.77 -31.84 21.19
CA LEU A 68 -33.15 -31.91 20.70
C LEU A 68 -33.28 -32.82 19.47
N LEU A 69 -32.33 -32.74 18.53
CA LEU A 69 -32.44 -33.36 17.20
C LEU A 69 -31.48 -34.54 17.00
N GLN A 70 -30.66 -34.86 18.01
CA GLN A 70 -29.69 -35.97 18.03
C GLN A 70 -28.74 -35.95 16.82
N LYS A 71 -28.48 -34.77 16.28
CA LYS A 71 -27.61 -34.50 15.13
C LYS A 71 -26.90 -33.16 15.31
N PRO A 72 -25.65 -33.02 14.82
CA PRO A 72 -24.95 -31.75 14.87
C PRO A 72 -25.61 -30.76 13.90
N ILE A 73 -26.29 -29.75 14.43
CA ILE A 73 -26.93 -28.70 13.61
C ILE A 73 -26.25 -27.37 13.89
N MET A 74 -25.83 -26.70 12.81
CA MET A 74 -25.21 -25.38 12.89
C MET A 74 -26.29 -24.29 12.99
N ALA A 75 -26.15 -23.37 13.93
CA ALA A 75 -26.97 -22.16 14.00
C ALA A 75 -26.31 -21.02 13.19
N ARG A 76 -27.06 -20.38 12.28
CA ARG A 76 -26.68 -19.15 11.57
C ARG A 76 -27.67 -18.05 11.95
N PHE A 77 -27.17 -16.89 12.39
CA PHE A 77 -28.03 -15.75 12.72
C PHE A 77 -28.02 -14.72 11.58
N VAL A 78 -29.17 -14.13 11.27
CA VAL A 78 -29.33 -13.06 10.28
C VAL A 78 -30.13 -11.91 10.88
N ALA A 79 -29.95 -10.68 10.41
CA ALA A 79 -30.77 -9.55 10.86
C ALA A 79 -32.13 -9.53 10.14
N ALA A 80 -33.21 -9.11 10.80
CA ALA A 80 -34.55 -9.00 10.20
C ALA A 80 -34.57 -8.00 9.02
N ASP A 81 -33.74 -6.95 9.07
CA ASP A 81 -33.51 -6.01 7.96
C ASP A 81 -32.80 -6.68 6.74
N ALA A 82 -32.45 -7.96 6.84
CA ALA A 82 -31.77 -8.76 5.84
C ALA A 82 -32.67 -9.83 5.20
N GLU A 83 -34.01 -9.72 5.29
CA GLU A 83 -34.92 -10.53 4.45
C GLU A 83 -34.64 -10.34 2.96
N GLU A 84 -34.04 -9.20 2.56
CA GLU A 84 -33.49 -9.00 1.22
C GLU A 84 -32.20 -9.80 0.95
N GLU A 85 -31.37 -10.12 1.95
CA GLU A 85 -30.06 -10.76 1.75
C GLU A 85 -30.13 -12.28 1.49
N ILE A 86 -31.12 -12.98 2.06
CA ILE A 86 -31.30 -14.43 1.80
C ILE A 86 -31.91 -14.67 0.41
N ALA A 87 -32.83 -13.81 -0.03
CA ALA A 87 -33.37 -13.85 -1.40
C ALA A 87 -32.31 -13.50 -2.47
N HIS A 88 -31.22 -12.83 -2.09
CA HIS A 88 -30.12 -12.44 -2.99
C HIS A 88 -28.98 -13.45 -3.09
N GLU A 89 -28.91 -14.50 -2.27
CA GLU A 89 -27.89 -15.56 -2.41
C GLU A 89 -28.18 -16.49 -3.61
N GLU A 90 -29.43 -16.66 -4.06
CA GLU A 90 -29.81 -17.60 -5.13
C GLU A 90 -29.80 -17.02 -6.56
N GLU A 91 -29.92 -15.69 -6.75
CA GLU A 91 -29.82 -15.03 -8.06
C GLU A 91 -29.19 -13.62 -7.96
N LEU A 92 -27.87 -13.54 -7.77
CA LEU A 92 -27.16 -12.25 -7.89
C LEU A 92 -27.16 -11.80 -9.36
N PRO A 93 -27.36 -10.50 -9.66
CA PRO A 93 -27.51 -10.05 -11.04
C PRO A 93 -26.17 -10.05 -11.80
N GLU A 94 -26.26 -10.39 -13.09
CA GLU A 94 -25.22 -10.08 -14.07
C GLU A 94 -25.04 -8.56 -14.21
N ILE A 95 -23.81 -8.14 -14.49
CA ILE A 95 -23.40 -6.78 -14.80
C ILE A 95 -22.57 -6.81 -16.08
N ALA A 96 -22.77 -5.83 -16.94
CA ALA A 96 -21.94 -5.66 -18.13
C ALA A 96 -20.98 -4.51 -17.88
N ILE A 97 -19.68 -4.76 -18.01
CA ILE A 97 -18.63 -3.79 -17.69
C ILE A 97 -17.90 -3.40 -18.98
N GLU A 98 -17.94 -2.12 -19.29
CA GLU A 98 -17.18 -1.51 -20.38
C GLU A 98 -15.93 -0.81 -19.81
N PRO A 99 -14.72 -1.33 -20.04
CA PRO A 99 -13.49 -0.69 -19.59
C PRO A 99 -13.08 0.45 -20.53
N VAL A 100 -12.86 1.65 -20.00
CA VAL A 100 -12.47 2.87 -20.75
C VAL A 100 -11.16 3.47 -20.22
N GLN A 101 -10.54 4.39 -20.98
CA GLN A 101 -9.30 5.10 -20.61
C GLN A 101 -8.12 4.17 -20.28
N TRP A 102 -7.69 3.39 -21.27
CA TRP A 102 -6.58 2.44 -21.16
C TRP A 102 -5.23 3.11 -21.48
N LEU A 103 -4.35 3.19 -20.49
CA LEU A 103 -2.96 3.63 -20.67
C LEU A 103 -2.04 2.51 -20.14
N ASP A 104 -1.58 1.63 -21.04
CA ASP A 104 -0.58 0.55 -20.83
C ASP A 104 -0.79 -0.44 -19.66
N TYR A 105 -2.04 -0.75 -19.30
CA TYR A 105 -2.37 -1.69 -18.22
C TYR A 105 -1.82 -3.11 -18.44
N GLU A 106 -1.83 -3.60 -19.68
CA GLU A 106 -1.44 -4.98 -20.02
C GLU A 106 0.09 -5.24 -19.90
N ARG A 107 0.93 -4.20 -19.94
CA ARG A 107 2.40 -4.35 -19.87
C ARG A 107 2.94 -4.59 -18.47
N ILE A 108 2.15 -4.33 -17.41
CA ILE A 108 2.65 -4.23 -16.03
C ILE A 108 2.15 -5.38 -15.14
N VAL A 109 1.01 -6.00 -15.43
CA VAL A 109 0.25 -6.73 -14.41
C VAL A 109 0.18 -8.23 -14.74
N GLN A 110 0.54 -9.09 -13.79
CA GLN A 110 0.18 -10.51 -13.75
C GLN A 110 -1.22 -10.65 -13.11
N PRO A 111 -2.33 -10.40 -13.84
CA PRO A 111 -3.61 -10.02 -13.24
C PRO A 111 -4.39 -11.24 -12.73
N HIS A 112 -3.88 -12.43 -13.06
CA HIS A 112 -4.31 -13.72 -12.53
C HIS A 112 -3.83 -13.95 -11.09
N LYS A 113 -2.86 -13.18 -10.58
CA LYS A 113 -2.30 -13.33 -9.22
C LYS A 113 -2.60 -12.14 -8.30
N GLN A 114 -2.69 -10.93 -8.86
CA GLN A 114 -2.79 -9.70 -8.10
C GLN A 114 -3.60 -8.64 -8.86
N VAL A 115 -4.25 -7.77 -8.11
CA VAL A 115 -4.82 -6.52 -8.62
C VAL A 115 -3.75 -5.45 -8.55
N VAL A 116 -3.51 -4.75 -9.66
CA VAL A 116 -2.57 -3.62 -9.71
C VAL A 116 -3.33 -2.36 -10.07
N VAL A 117 -3.12 -1.32 -9.29
CA VAL A 117 -3.73 0.00 -9.45
C VAL A 117 -2.66 1.08 -9.31
N LYS A 118 -2.88 2.26 -9.89
CA LYS A 118 -1.90 3.35 -9.84
C LYS A 118 -1.71 3.86 -8.42
N GLY A 119 -0.48 4.13 -8.00
CA GLY A 119 -0.15 4.70 -6.68
C GLY A 119 -0.79 6.07 -6.42
N TYR A 120 -1.17 6.78 -7.49
CA TYR A 120 -1.99 7.99 -7.41
C TYR A 120 -3.32 7.78 -6.65
N LEU A 121 -3.83 6.55 -6.58
CA LEU A 121 -5.01 6.23 -5.76
C LEU A 121 -4.82 6.59 -4.27
N ARG A 122 -3.59 6.68 -3.75
CA ARG A 122 -3.36 7.19 -2.38
C ARG A 122 -3.88 8.61 -2.20
N ARG A 123 -3.55 9.49 -3.15
CA ARG A 123 -4.03 10.89 -3.16
C ARG A 123 -5.54 10.93 -3.36
N LEU A 124 -6.04 10.17 -4.33
CA LEU A 124 -7.47 10.11 -4.62
C LEU A 124 -8.28 9.57 -3.44
N GLY A 125 -7.74 8.57 -2.72
CA GLY A 125 -8.36 7.96 -1.56
C GLY A 125 -8.60 8.92 -0.40
N MET A 126 -7.79 9.99 -0.27
CA MET A 126 -8.03 11.06 0.71
C MET A 126 -9.28 11.89 0.39
N GLU A 127 -9.67 11.96 -0.90
CA GLU A 127 -10.89 12.67 -1.34
C GLU A 127 -12.12 11.76 -1.30
N ILE A 128 -12.02 10.54 -1.85
CA ILE A 128 -13.17 9.66 -2.06
C ILE A 128 -13.39 8.65 -0.92
N GLY A 129 -12.40 8.49 -0.07
CA GLY A 129 -12.41 7.58 1.07
C GLY A 129 -12.22 6.10 0.70
N PRO A 130 -11.88 5.25 1.69
CA PRO A 130 -11.58 3.84 1.48
C PRO A 130 -12.72 3.03 0.88
N LYS A 131 -13.98 3.33 1.24
CA LYS A 131 -15.15 2.60 0.76
C LYS A 131 -15.31 2.71 -0.76
N ALA A 132 -15.15 3.92 -1.31
CA ALA A 132 -15.21 4.14 -2.75
C ALA A 132 -13.98 3.54 -3.45
N ILE A 133 -12.79 3.64 -2.85
CA ILE A 133 -11.57 3.00 -3.35
C ILE A 133 -11.74 1.49 -3.50
N TRP A 134 -12.26 0.81 -2.47
CA TRP A 134 -12.47 -0.64 -2.52
C TRP A 134 -13.51 -1.06 -3.55
N LEU A 135 -14.59 -0.28 -3.73
CA LEU A 135 -15.51 -0.49 -4.84
C LEU A 135 -14.82 -0.31 -6.20
N TYR A 136 -14.02 0.75 -6.36
CA TYR A 136 -13.26 0.99 -7.58
C TYR A 136 -12.29 -0.17 -7.89
N ILE A 137 -11.53 -0.65 -6.91
CA ILE A 137 -10.62 -1.81 -7.06
C ILE A 137 -11.41 -3.04 -7.52
N GLY A 138 -12.58 -3.31 -6.93
CA GLY A 138 -13.45 -4.41 -7.33
C GLY A 138 -13.91 -4.29 -8.78
N PHE A 139 -14.37 -3.10 -9.19
CA PHE A 139 -14.80 -2.83 -10.55
C PHE A 139 -13.64 -2.87 -11.54
N HIS A 140 -12.47 -2.38 -11.15
CA HIS A 140 -11.26 -2.33 -11.96
C HIS A 140 -10.78 -3.74 -12.33
N GLN A 141 -10.70 -4.63 -11.34
CA GLN A 141 -10.33 -6.02 -11.57
C GLN A 141 -11.38 -6.77 -12.40
N ALA A 142 -12.67 -6.53 -12.14
CA ALA A 142 -13.74 -7.12 -12.92
C ALA A 142 -13.72 -6.60 -14.38
N ALA A 143 -13.45 -5.31 -14.59
CA ALA A 143 -13.35 -4.71 -15.92
C ALA A 143 -12.22 -5.34 -16.75
N TRP A 144 -11.07 -5.64 -16.10
CA TRP A 144 -10.00 -6.39 -16.73
C TRP A 144 -10.44 -7.81 -17.13
N LYS A 145 -11.11 -8.53 -16.22
CA LYS A 145 -11.63 -9.89 -16.53
C LYS A 145 -12.63 -9.86 -17.68
N ALA A 146 -13.51 -8.87 -17.72
CA ALA A 146 -14.49 -8.70 -18.81
C ALA A 146 -13.77 -8.48 -20.14
N HIS A 147 -12.74 -7.63 -20.16
CA HIS A 147 -11.91 -7.40 -21.35
C HIS A 147 -11.22 -8.68 -21.84
N ALA A 148 -10.59 -9.44 -20.94
CA ALA A 148 -9.89 -10.67 -21.26
C ALA A 148 -10.81 -11.77 -21.83
N GLN A 149 -12.09 -11.76 -21.42
CA GLN A 149 -13.14 -12.66 -21.93
C GLN A 149 -13.83 -12.13 -23.20
N GLY A 150 -13.38 -10.98 -23.75
CA GLY A 150 -13.99 -10.28 -24.88
C GLY A 150 -14.91 -9.14 -24.44
N ARG A 151 -14.84 -7.99 -25.13
CA ARG A 151 -15.46 -6.68 -24.79
C ARG A 151 -16.96 -6.66 -24.41
N GLU A 152 -17.71 -7.73 -24.61
CA GLU A 152 -19.17 -7.80 -24.36
C GLU A 152 -19.58 -8.84 -23.29
N SER A 153 -18.62 -9.50 -22.66
CA SER A 153 -18.91 -10.55 -21.67
C SER A 153 -19.49 -9.97 -20.38
N ALA A 154 -20.75 -10.26 -20.11
CA ALA A 154 -21.40 -9.92 -18.84
C ALA A 154 -20.76 -10.74 -17.72
N LEU A 155 -20.31 -10.06 -16.67
CA LEU A 155 -19.79 -10.69 -15.47
C LEU A 155 -20.86 -10.75 -14.39
N HIS A 156 -20.70 -11.66 -13.45
CA HIS A 156 -21.57 -11.69 -12.29
C HIS A 156 -21.16 -10.61 -11.29
N SER A 157 -22.11 -9.93 -10.64
CA SER A 157 -21.83 -8.91 -9.61
C SER A 157 -20.96 -9.42 -8.45
N ARG A 158 -20.97 -10.74 -8.22
CA ARG A 158 -20.04 -11.42 -7.29
C ARG A 158 -18.57 -11.18 -7.62
N GLU A 159 -18.18 -11.03 -8.89
CA GLU A 159 -16.78 -10.78 -9.25
C GLU A 159 -16.30 -9.41 -8.76
N VAL A 160 -17.13 -8.38 -8.90
CA VAL A 160 -16.82 -7.04 -8.35
C VAL A 160 -16.77 -7.09 -6.83
N MET A 161 -17.76 -7.75 -6.21
CA MET A 161 -17.83 -7.89 -4.76
C MET A 161 -16.60 -8.62 -4.20
N ARG A 162 -16.20 -9.73 -4.84
CA ARG A 162 -15.04 -10.55 -4.49
C ARG A 162 -13.76 -9.69 -4.38
N PHE A 163 -13.48 -8.87 -5.38
CA PHE A 163 -12.27 -8.04 -5.39
C PHE A 163 -12.41 -6.69 -4.67
N SER A 164 -13.62 -6.34 -4.21
CA SER A 164 -13.81 -5.16 -3.37
C SER A 164 -13.43 -5.39 -1.90
N GLY A 165 -13.33 -6.65 -1.44
CA GLY A 165 -13.13 -6.96 -0.02
C GLY A 165 -14.31 -6.54 0.88
N LEU A 166 -15.47 -6.19 0.30
CA LEU A 166 -16.65 -5.74 1.03
C LEU A 166 -17.61 -6.91 1.31
N PRO A 167 -18.19 -7.02 2.52
CA PRO A 167 -19.28 -7.94 2.79
C PRO A 167 -20.50 -7.66 1.91
N ASN A 168 -21.29 -8.69 1.59
CA ASN A 168 -22.44 -8.62 0.67
C ASN A 168 -23.38 -7.43 0.93
N GLY A 169 -23.93 -7.31 2.15
CA GLY A 169 -24.81 -6.19 2.52
C GLY A 169 -24.14 -4.81 2.40
N THR A 170 -22.85 -4.72 2.75
CA THR A 170 -22.10 -3.47 2.63
C THR A 170 -21.86 -3.10 1.17
N PHE A 171 -21.53 -4.07 0.31
CA PHE A 171 -21.35 -3.86 -1.11
C PHE A 171 -22.60 -3.25 -1.76
N TRP A 172 -23.76 -3.87 -1.57
CA TRP A 172 -25.01 -3.38 -2.19
C TRP A 172 -25.47 -2.04 -1.61
N ARG A 173 -25.31 -1.85 -0.30
CA ARG A 173 -25.61 -0.56 0.34
C ARG A 173 -24.75 0.56 -0.26
N LEU A 174 -23.43 0.35 -0.38
CA LEU A 174 -22.52 1.37 -0.91
C LEU A 174 -22.72 1.60 -2.42
N LEU A 175 -23.08 0.57 -3.17
CA LEU A 175 -23.38 0.71 -4.60
C LEU A 175 -24.64 1.56 -4.87
N ARG A 176 -25.55 1.66 -3.89
CA ARG A 176 -26.76 2.50 -3.96
C ARG A 176 -26.60 3.86 -3.27
N ASP A 177 -25.52 4.03 -2.50
CA ASP A 177 -25.28 5.23 -1.71
C ASP A 177 -24.96 6.43 -2.62
N ALA A 178 -25.74 7.50 -2.50
CA ALA A 178 -25.63 8.67 -3.37
C ALA A 178 -24.29 9.41 -3.25
N GLU A 179 -23.71 9.44 -2.05
CA GLU A 179 -22.43 10.08 -1.81
C GLU A 179 -21.29 9.25 -2.42
N ILE A 180 -21.32 7.93 -2.25
CA ILE A 180 -20.37 7.00 -2.89
C ILE A 180 -20.46 7.08 -4.41
N GLN A 181 -21.67 7.15 -4.98
CA GLN A 181 -21.82 7.33 -6.43
C GLN A 181 -21.22 8.65 -6.92
N ARG A 182 -21.37 9.75 -6.16
CA ARG A 182 -20.72 11.02 -6.46
C ARG A 182 -19.20 10.90 -6.44
N PHE A 183 -18.64 10.18 -5.48
CA PHE A 183 -17.21 9.94 -5.38
C PHE A 183 -16.65 9.09 -6.53
N LEU A 184 -17.42 8.09 -6.97
CA LEU A 184 -17.08 7.21 -8.10
C LEU A 184 -17.25 7.86 -9.48
N GLN A 185 -17.82 9.07 -9.57
CA GLN A 185 -17.93 9.79 -10.84
C GLN A 185 -16.55 9.96 -11.51
N GLY A 186 -16.46 9.64 -12.81
CA GLY A 186 -15.19 9.58 -13.54
C GLY A 186 -14.28 8.38 -13.23
N LEU A 187 -14.73 7.43 -12.39
CA LEU A 187 -14.06 6.17 -12.09
C LEU A 187 -14.93 4.96 -12.45
N VAL A 188 -16.16 4.92 -11.93
CA VAL A 188 -17.16 3.90 -12.20
C VAL A 188 -18.49 4.60 -12.41
N GLU A 189 -19.03 4.50 -13.63
CA GLU A 189 -20.25 5.18 -14.02
C GLU A 189 -21.31 4.16 -14.43
N ARG A 190 -22.44 4.19 -13.75
CA ARG A 190 -23.59 3.39 -14.15
C ARG A 190 -24.24 4.00 -15.40
N ILE A 191 -24.28 3.24 -16.49
CA ILE A 191 -24.87 3.69 -17.77
C ILE A 191 -26.40 3.61 -17.70
N ASP A 192 -26.93 2.54 -17.11
CA ASP A 192 -28.38 2.33 -17.05
C ASP A 192 -29.01 3.13 -15.89
N PRO A 193 -30.12 3.88 -16.11
CA PRO A 193 -30.73 4.70 -15.07
C PRO A 193 -31.15 3.90 -13.83
N VAL A 194 -31.01 4.51 -12.66
CA VAL A 194 -31.40 3.91 -11.37
C VAL A 194 -32.91 3.65 -11.37
N GLY A 195 -33.32 2.47 -10.91
CA GLY A 195 -34.73 2.06 -10.83
C GLY A 195 -35.37 1.58 -12.13
N LYS A 196 -34.69 1.69 -13.29
CA LYS A 196 -35.17 1.12 -14.56
C LYS A 196 -34.48 -0.20 -14.85
N HIS A 197 -35.25 -1.29 -14.83
CA HIS A 197 -34.75 -2.61 -15.21
C HIS A 197 -34.99 -2.86 -16.69
N ARG A 198 -33.92 -3.23 -17.40
CA ARG A 198 -34.01 -3.73 -18.76
C ARG A 198 -34.23 -5.25 -18.70
N PHE A 199 -34.97 -5.79 -19.65
CA PHE A 199 -35.21 -7.23 -19.77
C PHE A 199 -34.69 -7.73 -21.11
N ARG A 200 -34.11 -8.93 -21.13
CA ARG A 200 -33.72 -9.67 -22.33
C ARG A 200 -34.59 -10.93 -22.42
N ARG A 201 -34.94 -11.35 -23.63
CA ARG A 201 -35.59 -12.65 -23.82
C ARG A 201 -34.52 -13.74 -23.68
N GLY A 202 -34.72 -14.64 -22.72
CA GLY A 202 -33.87 -15.82 -22.57
C GLY A 202 -34.07 -16.81 -23.70
N ARG A 203 -33.19 -17.80 -23.78
CA ARG A 203 -33.31 -18.92 -24.74
C ARG A 203 -34.64 -19.66 -24.59
N ASP A 204 -35.19 -19.65 -23.38
CA ASP A 204 -36.47 -20.28 -23.02
C ASP A 204 -37.69 -19.37 -23.27
N GLY A 205 -37.50 -18.21 -23.91
CA GLY A 205 -38.56 -17.25 -24.22
C GLY A 205 -39.06 -16.40 -23.04
N ARG A 206 -38.65 -16.71 -21.81
CA ARG A 206 -38.98 -15.95 -20.60
C ARG A 206 -38.19 -14.62 -20.53
N PRO A 207 -38.78 -13.54 -19.97
CA PRO A 207 -38.06 -12.29 -19.76
C PRO A 207 -37.09 -12.44 -18.57
N HIS A 208 -35.79 -12.38 -18.83
CA HIS A 208 -34.76 -12.29 -17.79
C HIS A 208 -34.31 -10.85 -17.63
N ARG A 209 -33.93 -10.46 -16.40
CA ARG A 209 -33.32 -9.15 -16.18
C ARG A 209 -32.02 -9.06 -16.98
N ALA A 210 -31.89 -8.00 -17.77
CA ALA A 210 -30.68 -7.72 -18.51
C ALA A 210 -29.61 -7.19 -17.55
N PRO A 211 -28.33 -7.46 -17.83
CA PRO A 211 -27.23 -6.97 -17.00
C PRO A 211 -27.24 -5.45 -16.89
N ILE A 212 -26.98 -4.94 -15.67
CA ILE A 212 -26.77 -3.51 -15.45
C ILE A 212 -25.43 -3.13 -16.05
N ARG A 213 -25.43 -2.11 -16.91
CA ARG A 213 -24.22 -1.63 -17.57
C ARG A 213 -23.47 -0.60 -16.72
N TYR A 214 -22.17 -0.83 -16.58
CA TYR A 214 -21.22 0.07 -15.96
C TYR A 214 -20.08 0.38 -16.92
N ARG A 215 -19.63 1.62 -16.91
CA ARG A 215 -18.40 2.09 -17.53
C ARG A 215 -17.34 2.23 -16.44
N VAL A 216 -16.18 1.62 -16.63
CA VAL A 216 -15.10 1.63 -15.62
C VAL A 216 -13.86 2.26 -16.24
N SER A 217 -13.37 3.33 -15.63
CA SER A 217 -12.12 3.97 -16.04
C SER A 217 -10.91 3.21 -15.50
N MET A 218 -10.10 2.65 -16.39
CA MET A 218 -8.89 1.90 -16.02
C MET A 218 -7.76 2.83 -15.55
N THR A 219 -7.81 4.08 -15.97
CA THR A 219 -6.97 5.18 -15.47
C THR A 219 -7.76 6.00 -14.45
N PRO A 220 -7.23 6.26 -13.24
CA PRO A 220 -7.93 7.09 -12.28
C PRO A 220 -8.02 8.54 -12.75
N ARG A 221 -9.15 9.19 -12.47
CA ARG A 221 -9.27 10.65 -12.59
C ARG A 221 -8.36 11.37 -11.61
N LEU A 222 -8.06 12.63 -11.89
CA LEU A 222 -7.39 13.51 -10.95
C LEU A 222 -8.30 13.80 -9.74
N THR A 223 -7.69 14.06 -8.59
CA THR A 223 -8.42 14.68 -7.46
C THR A 223 -8.96 16.05 -7.89
N ARG A 224 -10.02 16.52 -7.27
CA ARG A 224 -10.60 17.85 -7.56
C ARG A 224 -9.57 18.94 -7.29
N ALA A 225 -8.81 18.82 -6.21
CA ALA A 225 -7.74 19.77 -5.88
C ALA A 225 -6.62 19.77 -6.94
N ASP A 226 -6.13 18.58 -7.34
CA ASP A 226 -5.07 18.45 -8.34
C ASP A 226 -5.57 18.90 -9.73
N SER A 227 -6.82 18.60 -10.07
CA SER A 227 -7.49 19.04 -11.30
C SER A 227 -7.57 20.56 -11.37
N VAL A 228 -8.05 21.22 -10.31
CA VAL A 228 -8.12 22.69 -10.23
C VAL A 228 -6.73 23.31 -10.30
N ALA A 229 -5.77 22.79 -9.53
CA ALA A 229 -4.40 23.30 -9.51
C ALA A 229 -3.73 23.23 -10.89
N LEU A 230 -3.91 22.12 -11.61
CA LEU A 230 -3.34 21.93 -12.94
C LEU A 230 -4.07 22.76 -13.99
N TYR A 231 -5.40 22.79 -13.93
CA TYR A 231 -6.22 23.54 -14.88
C TYR A 231 -6.01 25.05 -14.75
N THR A 232 -5.87 25.58 -13.53
CA THR A 232 -5.48 26.98 -13.31
C THR A 232 -4.12 27.29 -13.94
N ARG A 233 -3.11 26.42 -13.78
CA ARG A 233 -1.80 26.62 -14.43
C ARG A 233 -1.91 26.62 -15.95
N LEU A 234 -2.68 25.69 -16.52
CA LEU A 234 -2.94 25.66 -17.96
C LEU A 234 -3.59 26.98 -18.42
N LYS A 235 -4.62 27.46 -17.71
CA LYS A 235 -5.29 28.74 -18.00
C LYS A 235 -4.35 29.94 -17.95
N ILE A 236 -3.47 30.01 -16.96
CA ILE A 236 -2.45 31.08 -16.85
C ILE A 236 -1.53 31.07 -18.08
N LEU A 237 -1.07 29.90 -18.52
CA LEU A 237 -0.21 29.79 -19.71
C LEU A 237 -0.95 30.23 -20.98
N LEU A 238 -2.22 29.84 -21.13
CA LEU A 238 -3.07 30.25 -22.26
C LEU A 238 -3.35 31.76 -22.24
N ALA A 239 -3.63 32.35 -21.07
CA ALA A 239 -3.80 33.79 -20.90
C ALA A 239 -2.50 34.56 -21.22
N GLY A 240 -1.34 33.95 -20.99
CA GLY A 240 -0.03 34.45 -21.41
C GLY A 240 0.25 34.35 -22.93
N GLY A 241 -0.73 33.94 -23.74
CA GLY A 241 -0.64 33.87 -25.20
C GLY A 241 -0.05 32.58 -25.76
N LYS A 242 0.21 31.56 -24.92
CA LYS A 242 0.70 30.26 -25.39
C LYS A 242 -0.43 29.48 -26.05
N THR A 243 -0.08 28.70 -27.08
CA THR A 243 -1.01 27.72 -27.64
C THR A 243 -1.16 26.54 -26.67
N ILE A 244 -2.26 25.80 -26.78
CA ILE A 244 -2.50 24.63 -25.91
C ILE A 244 -1.41 23.57 -26.04
N GLN A 245 -0.88 23.35 -27.24
CA GLN A 245 0.23 22.43 -27.50
C GLN A 245 1.48 22.86 -26.74
N THR A 246 1.89 24.13 -26.88
CA THR A 246 3.06 24.66 -26.18
C THR A 246 2.89 24.68 -24.65
N ALA A 247 1.67 24.96 -24.18
CA ALA A 247 1.38 24.94 -22.75
C ALA A 247 1.46 23.52 -22.17
N LEU A 248 0.91 22.51 -22.87
CA LEU A 248 1.03 21.11 -22.46
C LEU A 248 2.49 20.62 -22.47
N GLN A 249 3.28 21.00 -23.49
CA GLN A 249 4.71 20.69 -23.56
C GLN A 249 5.49 21.27 -22.37
N GLU A 250 5.18 22.49 -21.96
CA GLU A 250 5.82 23.13 -20.81
C GLU A 250 5.44 22.48 -19.48
N LEU A 251 4.15 22.15 -19.29
CA LEU A 251 3.72 21.38 -18.12
C LEU A 251 4.38 19.99 -18.10
N LEU A 252 4.53 19.35 -19.26
CA LEU A 252 5.26 18.09 -19.41
C LEU A 252 6.75 18.22 -19.08
N ALA A 253 7.36 19.38 -19.33
CA ALA A 253 8.77 19.62 -19.08
C ALA A 253 9.11 19.77 -17.58
N ALA A 254 8.12 19.93 -16.69
CA ALA A 254 8.35 20.06 -15.25
C ALA A 254 9.07 18.82 -14.69
N GLU A 255 10.26 19.01 -14.10
CA GLU A 255 11.06 17.92 -13.52
C GLU A 255 10.31 17.22 -12.37
N ASN A 256 9.71 18.02 -11.49
CA ASN A 256 8.92 17.55 -10.37
C ASN A 256 7.42 17.75 -10.62
N VAL A 257 6.74 16.66 -10.94
CA VAL A 257 5.30 16.66 -11.22
C VAL A 257 4.47 17.17 -10.04
N MET A 258 4.94 16.98 -8.80
CA MET A 258 4.19 17.39 -7.62
C MET A 258 4.06 18.92 -7.49
N GLU A 259 4.99 19.69 -8.06
CA GLU A 259 4.92 21.15 -8.08
C GLU A 259 3.77 21.66 -8.95
N LEU A 260 3.39 20.90 -9.98
CA LEU A 260 2.22 21.19 -10.82
C LEU A 260 0.90 21.06 -10.05
N LEU A 261 0.89 20.25 -8.99
CA LEU A 261 -0.32 19.89 -8.24
C LEU A 261 -0.50 20.74 -6.97
N GLN A 262 0.45 21.61 -6.64
CA GLN A 262 0.32 22.49 -5.48
C GLN A 262 -0.82 23.50 -5.68
N PRO A 263 -1.60 23.85 -4.64
CA PRO A 263 -2.69 24.81 -4.75
C PRO A 263 -2.20 26.14 -5.32
N ALA A 264 -2.87 26.66 -6.35
CA ALA A 264 -2.62 28.00 -6.88
C ALA A 264 -3.37 29.05 -6.05
N ALA A 265 -2.87 30.30 -6.05
CA ALA A 265 -3.49 31.41 -5.34
C ALA A 265 -4.86 31.78 -5.95
N GLU A 266 -4.97 31.68 -7.27
CA GLU A 266 -6.23 31.73 -8.00
C GLU A 266 -6.76 30.31 -8.18
N GLN A 267 -8.08 30.10 -8.09
CA GLN A 267 -8.67 28.77 -8.21
C GLN A 267 -9.79 28.77 -9.24
N GLU A 268 -9.67 27.87 -10.20
CA GLU A 268 -10.72 27.61 -11.18
C GLU A 268 -11.94 26.94 -10.52
N THR A 269 -13.12 27.24 -11.05
CA THR A 269 -14.38 26.63 -10.58
C THR A 269 -14.66 25.29 -11.25
N LEU A 270 -14.20 25.13 -12.49
CA LEU A 270 -14.29 23.90 -13.26
C LEU A 270 -13.24 22.90 -12.78
N CYS A 271 -13.65 21.63 -12.68
CA CYS A 271 -12.77 20.53 -12.25
C CYS A 271 -12.89 19.34 -13.23
N PRO A 272 -12.25 19.42 -14.40
CA PRO A 272 -12.23 18.32 -15.38
C PRO A 272 -11.61 17.04 -14.79
N ASN A 273 -12.07 15.86 -15.19
CA ASN A 273 -11.61 14.60 -14.59
C ASN A 273 -10.17 14.24 -15.01
N THR A 274 -9.81 14.55 -16.24
CA THR A 274 -8.51 14.22 -16.84
C THR A 274 -7.88 15.43 -17.54
N VAL A 275 -6.58 15.38 -17.80
CA VAL A 275 -5.91 16.37 -18.66
C VAL A 275 -6.50 16.38 -20.08
N MET A 276 -7.09 15.28 -20.55
CA MET A 276 -7.70 15.19 -21.89
C MET A 276 -8.99 16.01 -21.89
N ASP A 277 -9.75 15.96 -20.80
CA ASP A 277 -10.94 16.78 -20.63
C ASP A 277 -10.57 18.27 -20.58
N MET A 278 -9.49 18.62 -19.86
CA MET A 278 -8.95 19.99 -19.86
C MET A 278 -8.57 20.43 -21.28
N ALA A 279 -7.85 19.57 -22.00
CA ALA A 279 -7.39 19.88 -23.34
C ALA A 279 -8.56 20.07 -24.31
N ARG A 280 -9.58 19.22 -24.25
CA ARG A 280 -10.81 19.32 -25.07
C ARG A 280 -11.61 20.58 -24.76
N LEU A 281 -11.71 20.96 -23.49
CA LEU A 281 -12.41 22.18 -23.07
C LEU A 281 -11.75 23.43 -23.65
N GLU A 282 -10.41 23.49 -23.63
CA GLU A 282 -9.68 24.67 -24.09
C GLU A 282 -9.46 24.69 -25.60
N SER A 283 -9.36 23.54 -26.27
CA SER A 283 -9.16 23.49 -27.72
C SER A 283 -10.46 23.68 -28.52
N GLY A 284 -11.62 23.34 -27.93
CA GLY A 284 -12.89 23.29 -28.64
C GLY A 284 -12.82 22.46 -29.92
N GLU A 285 -13.27 23.03 -31.05
CA GLU A 285 -13.23 22.39 -32.38
C GLU A 285 -11.82 22.16 -32.95
N LYS A 286 -10.77 22.74 -32.35
CA LYS A 286 -9.37 22.61 -32.79
C LYS A 286 -8.61 21.47 -32.09
N PHE A 287 -9.30 20.50 -31.52
CA PHE A 287 -8.68 19.36 -30.85
C PHE A 287 -7.96 18.46 -31.87
N SER A 288 -6.62 18.48 -31.87
CA SER A 288 -5.78 17.64 -32.74
C SER A 288 -5.33 16.36 -32.04
N SER A 289 -4.93 15.35 -32.82
CA SER A 289 -4.33 14.12 -32.29
C SER A 289 -3.03 14.38 -31.50
N GLU A 290 -2.28 15.41 -31.87
CA GLU A 290 -1.06 15.81 -31.17
C GLU A 290 -1.37 16.40 -29.79
N ILE A 291 -2.42 17.22 -29.67
CA ILE A 291 -2.89 17.75 -28.38
C ILE A 291 -3.38 16.61 -27.49
N ASP A 292 -4.13 15.66 -28.04
CA ASP A 292 -4.58 14.48 -27.30
C ASP A 292 -3.38 13.65 -26.79
N HIS A 293 -2.36 13.44 -27.62
CA HIS A 293 -1.15 12.72 -27.23
C HIS A 293 -0.42 13.42 -26.07
N LEU A 294 -0.15 14.73 -26.18
CA LEU A 294 0.51 15.49 -25.12
C LEU A 294 -0.31 15.50 -23.82
N ALA A 295 -1.63 15.62 -23.92
CA ALA A 295 -2.51 15.55 -22.77
C ALA A 295 -2.42 14.17 -22.09
N GLN A 296 -2.46 13.08 -22.87
CA GLN A 296 -2.31 11.71 -22.38
C GLN A 296 -0.95 11.49 -21.71
N GLU A 297 0.14 11.99 -22.29
CA GLU A 297 1.47 11.92 -21.68
C GLU A 297 1.52 12.65 -20.33
N LEU A 298 0.90 13.83 -20.24
CA LEU A 298 0.91 14.61 -19.00
C LEU A 298 0.09 13.91 -17.91
N GLN A 299 -1.11 13.42 -18.24
CA GLN A 299 -1.92 12.60 -17.33
C GLN A 299 -1.15 11.38 -16.87
N ARG A 300 -0.48 10.68 -17.79
CA ARG A 300 0.34 9.51 -17.49
C ARG A 300 1.48 9.85 -16.54
N LYS A 301 2.18 10.96 -16.78
CA LYS A 301 3.24 11.47 -15.91
C LYS A 301 2.73 11.75 -14.50
N ILE A 302 1.52 12.30 -14.37
CA ILE A 302 0.86 12.58 -13.09
C ILE A 302 0.42 11.30 -12.38
N ILE A 303 -0.33 10.42 -13.04
CA ILE A 303 -0.86 9.21 -12.38
C ILE A 303 0.23 8.20 -12.00
N ASN A 304 1.36 8.22 -12.72
CA ASN A 304 2.51 7.35 -12.44
C ASN A 304 3.49 7.97 -11.42
N CYS A 305 3.29 9.22 -10.99
CA CYS A 305 4.24 9.89 -10.09
C CYS A 305 4.43 9.15 -8.76
N LEU A 306 3.41 8.37 -8.36
CA LEU A 306 3.44 7.55 -7.15
C LEU A 306 3.61 6.05 -7.42
N GLY A 307 4.08 5.64 -8.60
CA GLY A 307 4.27 4.24 -8.94
C GLY A 307 2.96 3.44 -9.04
N ASP A 308 3.02 2.15 -8.73
CA ASP A 308 1.90 1.21 -8.78
C ASP A 308 1.72 0.51 -7.41
N ILE A 309 0.48 0.36 -6.99
CA ILE A 309 0.07 -0.41 -5.80
C ILE A 309 -0.27 -1.82 -6.25
N HIS A 310 0.35 -2.80 -5.59
CA HIS A 310 0.13 -4.23 -5.82
C HIS A 310 -0.68 -4.84 -4.67
N LEU A 311 -1.83 -5.43 -5.00
CA LEU A 311 -2.73 -6.09 -4.05
C LEU A 311 -2.87 -7.58 -4.40
N THR A 312 -2.43 -8.45 -3.50
CA THR A 312 -2.62 -9.89 -3.71
C THR A 312 -4.11 -10.25 -3.63
N HIS A 313 -4.56 -11.21 -4.43
CA HIS A 313 -5.92 -11.75 -4.27
C HIS A 313 -6.12 -12.33 -2.86
N TYR A 314 -5.09 -12.95 -2.30
CA TYR A 314 -5.11 -13.50 -0.94
C TYR A 314 -5.39 -12.43 0.13
N PHE A 315 -4.79 -11.24 0.02
CA PHE A 315 -5.07 -10.14 0.94
C PHE A 315 -6.55 -9.78 0.92
N ILE A 316 -7.11 -9.59 -0.27
CA ILE A 316 -8.49 -9.15 -0.45
C ILE A 316 -9.48 -10.24 -0.02
N GLU A 317 -9.25 -11.48 -0.43
CA GLU A 317 -10.21 -12.58 -0.27
C GLU A 317 -10.10 -13.32 1.06
N GLN A 318 -8.90 -13.33 1.67
CA GLN A 318 -8.64 -14.13 2.88
C GLN A 318 -8.26 -13.26 4.06
N VAL A 319 -7.31 -12.33 3.90
CA VAL A 319 -6.79 -11.55 5.03
C VAL A 319 -7.84 -10.55 5.54
N ILE A 320 -8.46 -9.77 4.65
CA ILE A 320 -9.50 -8.80 5.03
C ILE A 320 -10.65 -9.49 5.80
N PRO A 321 -11.26 -10.58 5.30
CA PRO A 321 -12.35 -11.24 6.02
C PRO A 321 -11.90 -11.94 7.30
N SER A 322 -10.80 -12.71 7.28
CA SER A 322 -10.34 -13.49 8.45
C SER A 322 -9.91 -12.63 9.63
N HIS A 323 -9.41 -11.42 9.36
CA HIS A 323 -9.01 -10.47 10.40
C HIS A 323 -10.08 -9.41 10.67
N ASN A 324 -11.27 -9.54 10.07
CA ASN A 324 -12.39 -8.60 10.21
C ASN A 324 -11.98 -7.14 9.96
N LEU A 325 -11.12 -6.91 8.96
CA LEU A 325 -10.60 -5.58 8.66
C LEU A 325 -11.70 -4.72 8.05
N THR A 326 -11.93 -3.53 8.60
CA THR A 326 -12.82 -2.55 7.97
C THR A 326 -12.19 -2.01 6.67
N PRO A 327 -12.98 -1.43 5.75
CA PRO A 327 -12.44 -0.83 4.52
C PRO A 327 -11.32 0.19 4.78
N ALA A 328 -11.46 0.99 5.85
CA ALA A 328 -10.47 1.97 6.27
C ALA A 328 -9.16 1.32 6.79
N GLN A 329 -9.29 0.29 7.61
CA GLN A 329 -8.16 -0.49 8.11
C GLN A 329 -7.40 -1.20 6.99
N ALA A 330 -8.12 -1.88 6.11
CA ALA A 330 -7.54 -2.57 4.96
C ALA A 330 -6.83 -1.59 4.02
N TRP A 331 -7.42 -0.41 3.77
CA TRP A 331 -6.78 0.61 2.94
C TRP A 331 -5.53 1.21 3.60
N LEU A 332 -5.54 1.45 4.91
CA LEU A 332 -4.34 1.93 5.63
C LEU A 332 -3.20 0.91 5.54
N ILE A 333 -3.50 -0.39 5.66
CA ILE A 333 -2.51 -1.47 5.46
C ILE A 333 -1.98 -1.46 4.03
N THR A 334 -2.86 -1.30 3.02
CA THR A 334 -2.47 -1.17 1.62
C THR A 334 -1.50 -0.01 1.42
N VAL A 335 -1.84 1.18 1.92
CA VAL A 335 -1.01 2.39 1.80
C VAL A 335 0.33 2.20 2.50
N ALA A 336 0.33 1.69 3.73
CA ALA A 336 1.57 1.45 4.47
C ALA A 336 2.45 0.39 3.78
N ARG A 337 1.85 -0.68 3.25
CA ARG A 337 2.58 -1.68 2.46
C ARG A 337 3.17 -1.04 1.22
N ASP A 338 2.41 -0.24 0.48
CA ASP A 338 2.84 0.46 -0.72
C ASP A 338 3.97 1.48 -0.45
N MET A 339 3.96 2.11 0.72
CA MET A 339 5.01 3.04 1.14
C MET A 339 6.32 2.34 1.53
N ALA A 340 6.27 1.07 1.94
CA ALA A 340 7.45 0.27 2.26
C ALA A 340 8.22 -0.15 1.00
N TYR A 341 9.43 -0.69 1.16
CA TYR A 341 10.29 -1.08 0.03
C TYR A 341 10.72 -2.54 0.14
N VAL A 342 10.63 -3.27 -0.98
CA VAL A 342 11.22 -4.59 -1.14
C VAL A 342 11.90 -4.67 -2.50
N ASN A 343 13.18 -4.98 -2.50
CA ASN A 343 13.93 -5.33 -3.69
C ASN A 343 14.05 -6.85 -3.78
N ALA A 344 13.32 -7.46 -4.71
CA ALA A 344 13.31 -8.91 -4.85
C ALA A 344 14.66 -9.46 -5.38
N ARG A 345 15.47 -8.63 -6.04
CA ARG A 345 16.78 -9.03 -6.61
C ARG A 345 17.92 -8.93 -5.61
N THR A 346 17.92 -7.90 -4.76
CA THR A 346 18.99 -7.70 -3.74
C THR A 346 18.59 -8.25 -2.37
N GLY A 347 17.31 -8.56 -2.15
CA GLY A 347 16.78 -8.94 -0.83
C GLY A 347 16.61 -7.75 0.13
N GLU A 348 16.88 -6.52 -0.33
CA GLU A 348 16.74 -5.33 0.49
C GLU A 348 15.28 -5.12 0.88
N ARG A 349 15.04 -5.00 2.19
CA ARG A 349 13.71 -4.81 2.77
C ARG A 349 13.74 -3.59 3.68
N ARG A 350 12.91 -2.60 3.37
CA ARG A 350 12.65 -1.45 4.24
C ARG A 350 11.18 -1.48 4.62
N ASP A 351 10.91 -2.08 5.76
CA ASP A 351 9.55 -2.31 6.26
C ASP A 351 9.11 -1.25 7.28
N VAL A 352 9.94 -0.25 7.58
CA VAL A 352 9.57 0.87 8.44
C VAL A 352 9.11 2.05 7.58
N VAL A 353 7.91 2.54 7.86
CA VAL A 353 7.28 3.69 7.19
C VAL A 353 7.02 4.80 8.20
N THR A 354 7.34 6.04 7.84
CA THR A 354 7.13 7.21 8.70
C THR A 354 6.03 8.11 8.13
N PHE A 355 4.99 8.35 8.92
CA PHE A 355 3.97 9.37 8.66
C PHE A 355 4.38 10.68 9.35
N LYS A 356 4.55 11.74 8.57
CA LYS A 356 5.13 13.00 9.03
C LYS A 356 4.17 13.81 9.90
N ARG A 357 2.87 13.79 9.59
CA ARG A 357 1.84 14.44 10.44
C ARG A 357 1.19 13.43 11.38
N GLY A 358 1.96 12.42 11.79
CA GLY A 358 1.57 11.47 12.82
C GLY A 358 0.23 10.78 12.56
N TYR A 359 -0.60 10.73 13.60
CA TYR A 359 -1.92 10.11 13.51
C TYR A 359 -2.89 10.92 12.64
N HIS A 360 -2.67 12.23 12.48
CA HIS A 360 -3.53 13.05 11.62
C HIS A 360 -3.44 12.64 10.15
N GLU A 361 -2.22 12.47 9.62
CA GLU A 361 -2.02 11.98 8.25
C GLU A 361 -2.58 10.57 8.06
N THR A 362 -2.34 9.66 9.01
CA THR A 362 -2.91 8.30 8.93
C THR A 362 -4.43 8.30 8.95
N ALA A 363 -5.06 9.23 9.69
CA ALA A 363 -6.51 9.36 9.76
C ALA A 363 -7.08 9.90 8.45
N GLU A 364 -6.46 10.90 7.83
CA GLU A 364 -6.82 11.40 6.50
C GLU A 364 -6.72 10.29 5.44
N LEU A 365 -5.62 9.54 5.42
CA LEU A 365 -5.40 8.42 4.49
C LEU A 365 -6.43 7.30 4.69
N ALA A 366 -6.79 7.00 5.95
CA ALA A 366 -7.81 6.02 6.27
C ALA A 366 -9.25 6.55 6.13
N GLY A 367 -9.46 7.82 5.75
CA GLY A 367 -10.79 8.44 5.67
C GLY A 367 -11.52 8.47 7.02
N VAL A 368 -10.78 8.65 8.12
CA VAL A 368 -11.30 8.68 9.48
C VAL A 368 -11.23 10.08 10.05
N GLN A 369 -12.37 10.58 10.55
CA GLN A 369 -12.47 11.95 11.07
C GLN A 369 -11.71 12.19 12.39
N ARG A 370 -11.53 11.16 13.21
CA ARG A 370 -10.89 11.27 14.54
C ARG A 370 -9.60 10.46 14.57
N TYR A 371 -8.46 11.13 14.73
CA TYR A 371 -7.14 10.49 14.85
C TYR A 371 -7.07 9.45 15.98
N LYS A 372 -7.79 9.69 17.10
CA LYS A 372 -7.86 8.74 18.24
C LYS A 372 -8.39 7.37 17.85
N THR A 373 -9.14 7.27 16.75
CA THR A 373 -9.59 5.98 16.22
C THR A 373 -8.42 5.16 15.68
N ILE A 374 -7.47 5.81 15.00
CA ILE A 374 -6.25 5.14 14.52
C ILE A 374 -5.42 4.69 15.71
N GLN A 375 -5.23 5.57 16.69
CA GLN A 375 -4.53 5.24 17.93
C GLN A 375 -5.18 4.04 18.65
N ALA A 376 -6.52 3.97 18.67
CA ALA A 376 -7.23 2.86 19.28
C ALA A 376 -7.04 1.55 18.51
N TRP A 377 -7.03 1.56 17.17
CA TRP A 377 -6.75 0.38 16.35
C TRP A 377 -5.36 -0.22 16.57
N LEU A 378 -4.40 0.61 16.95
CA LEU A 378 -3.00 0.24 17.20
C LEU A 378 -2.72 -0.04 18.67
N HIS A 379 -3.72 0.08 19.55
CA HIS A 379 -3.55 -0.17 20.96
C HIS A 379 -3.62 -1.68 21.26
N PRO A 380 -2.69 -2.27 22.04
CA PRO A 380 -2.67 -3.72 22.33
C PRO A 380 -3.95 -4.26 22.95
N ASN A 381 -4.68 -3.41 23.67
CA ASN A 381 -5.97 -3.75 24.30
C ASN A 381 -7.19 -3.41 23.43
N TRP A 382 -7.03 -3.22 22.12
CA TRP A 382 -8.16 -3.04 21.20
C TRP A 382 -9.08 -4.26 21.26
N ARG A 383 -10.19 -4.11 21.98
CA ARG A 383 -11.25 -5.12 22.03
C ARG A 383 -12.17 -4.85 20.84
N ALA A 384 -12.24 -5.82 19.92
CA ALA A 384 -12.94 -5.77 18.64
C ALA A 384 -14.45 -5.49 18.76
N GLN A 385 -14.83 -4.27 19.16
CA GLN A 385 -16.22 -3.82 19.11
C GLN A 385 -16.63 -3.42 17.69
N ARG A 386 -15.69 -2.90 16.87
CA ARG A 386 -15.88 -2.56 15.45
C ARG A 386 -14.56 -2.63 14.65
N GLY A 387 -14.32 -3.72 13.93
CA GLY A 387 -13.13 -3.90 13.09
C GLY A 387 -12.01 -4.72 13.72
N GLY A 388 -11.01 -5.05 12.91
CA GLY A 388 -9.88 -5.91 13.24
C GLY A 388 -8.79 -5.26 14.07
N ASP A 389 -7.88 -6.08 14.58
CA ASP A 389 -6.65 -5.68 15.28
C ASP A 389 -5.54 -5.33 14.28
N LEU A 390 -5.07 -4.08 14.29
CA LEU A 390 -4.05 -3.60 13.35
C LEU A 390 -2.62 -3.87 13.81
N THR A 391 -2.42 -4.20 15.08
CA THR A 391 -1.08 -4.37 15.66
C THR A 391 -0.28 -5.47 14.98
N ARG A 392 -0.98 -6.44 14.35
CA ARG A 392 -0.39 -7.51 13.52
C ARG A 392 0.20 -7.02 12.20
N PHE A 393 -0.31 -5.91 11.67
CA PHE A 393 0.08 -5.38 10.37
C PHE A 393 0.96 -4.14 10.49
N LEU A 394 0.76 -3.34 11.54
CA LEU A 394 1.45 -2.10 11.80
C LEU A 394 1.86 -2.05 13.27
N THR A 395 3.16 -2.01 13.53
CA THR A 395 3.71 -1.91 14.88
C THR A 395 4.46 -0.58 15.01
N GLU A 396 4.05 0.27 15.95
CA GLU A 396 4.73 1.56 16.18
C GLU A 396 6.17 1.31 16.66
N VAL A 397 7.12 2.07 16.11
CA VAL A 397 8.55 2.01 16.44
C VAL A 397 8.97 3.35 17.03
N GLU A 398 9.75 3.30 18.12
CA GLU A 398 10.28 4.51 18.75
C GLU A 398 11.20 5.28 17.80
N MET A 399 11.03 6.60 17.79
CA MET A 399 11.81 7.53 16.95
C MET A 399 12.97 8.10 17.78
N PRO A 400 14.24 7.99 17.32
CA PRO A 400 15.40 8.51 18.06
C PRO A 400 15.35 10.02 18.36
N GLU A 401 14.59 10.78 17.56
CA GLU A 401 14.49 12.24 17.62
C GLU A 401 13.16 12.74 18.24
N SER A 402 12.41 11.92 19.02
CA SER A 402 11.09 12.38 19.53
C SER A 402 11.16 13.65 20.38
N ASN A 403 12.31 13.91 21.02
CA ASN A 403 12.56 15.10 21.83
C ASN A 403 12.83 16.38 21.00
N ALA A 404 13.00 16.28 19.67
CA ALA A 404 13.27 17.41 18.78
C ALA A 404 12.00 18.19 18.36
N TYR A 405 10.81 17.74 18.78
CA TYR A 405 9.52 18.33 18.40
C TYR A 405 8.70 18.83 19.60
N PRO A 406 9.27 19.66 20.51
CA PRO A 406 8.57 20.09 21.72
C PRO A 406 7.31 20.92 21.44
N ASP A 407 7.23 21.55 20.25
CA ASP A 407 6.16 22.48 19.88
C ASP A 407 5.04 21.83 19.03
N LEU A 408 5.16 20.56 18.63
CA LEU A 408 4.10 19.88 17.87
C LEU A 408 3.05 19.28 18.80
N ARG A 409 1.78 19.32 18.37
CA ARG A 409 0.71 18.60 19.07
C ARG A 409 0.94 17.09 18.94
N VAL A 410 0.54 16.33 19.95
CA VAL A 410 0.75 14.87 20.04
C VAL A 410 0.18 14.12 18.82
N GLU A 411 -0.92 14.61 18.27
CA GLU A 411 -1.55 14.09 17.05
C GLU A 411 -0.75 14.30 15.76
N ASP A 412 0.02 15.39 15.69
CA ASP A 412 0.80 15.80 14.51
C ASP A 412 2.27 15.37 14.60
N MET A 413 2.71 14.86 15.74
CA MET A 413 4.06 14.33 15.94
C MET A 413 4.34 13.18 14.95
N PRO A 414 5.47 13.18 14.22
CA PRO A 414 5.83 12.11 13.31
C PRO A 414 5.82 10.73 13.97
N ARG A 415 5.27 9.73 13.29
CA ARG A 415 5.13 8.35 13.79
C ARG A 415 5.72 7.37 12.80
N SER A 416 6.56 6.46 13.27
CA SER A 416 7.12 5.38 12.46
C SER A 416 6.45 4.06 12.79
N PHE A 417 6.09 3.29 11.77
CA PHE A 417 5.49 1.97 11.91
C PHE A 417 6.29 0.94 11.13
N ARG A 418 6.59 -0.19 11.76
CA ARG A 418 7.02 -1.40 11.08
C ARG A 418 5.78 -2.06 10.45
N VAL A 419 5.87 -2.30 9.15
CA VAL A 419 4.78 -2.81 8.31
C VAL A 419 5.01 -4.28 8.01
N LEU A 420 3.98 -5.10 8.23
CA LEU A 420 3.99 -6.50 7.79
C LEU A 420 3.82 -6.56 6.26
N LEU A 421 4.93 -6.80 5.56
CA LEU A 421 4.96 -6.88 4.09
C LEU A 421 4.51 -8.24 3.54
N ASP A 422 4.66 -9.29 4.33
CA ASP A 422 4.21 -10.64 3.98
C ASP A 422 2.76 -10.84 4.42
N GLU A 423 2.06 -11.82 3.83
CA GLU A 423 0.72 -12.16 4.28
C GLU A 423 0.80 -12.99 5.57
N PRO A 424 0.01 -12.67 6.62
CA PRO A 424 0.01 -13.44 7.86
C PRO A 424 -0.51 -14.85 7.58
N LEU A 425 0.33 -15.86 7.84
CA LEU A 425 -0.05 -17.26 7.77
C LEU A 425 -0.72 -17.65 9.09
N ASP A 426 -1.82 -18.42 9.03
CA ASP A 426 -2.52 -18.92 10.20
C ASP A 426 -1.68 -19.99 10.92
N ALA A 427 -1.67 -19.94 12.27
CA ALA A 427 -0.97 -20.91 13.11
C ALA A 427 -1.54 -22.34 13.02
N ASN A 428 -2.68 -22.53 12.35
CA ASN A 428 -3.36 -23.82 12.25
C ASN A 428 -2.87 -24.71 11.11
N GLY A 429 -1.85 -24.29 10.34
CA GLY A 429 -1.16 -25.19 9.42
C GLY A 429 -2.09 -25.91 8.44
N SER A 430 -3.20 -25.28 8.02
CA SER A 430 -4.16 -25.84 7.07
C SER A 430 -3.61 -25.92 5.62
N ILE A 431 -2.28 -25.95 5.49
CA ILE A 431 -1.51 -26.05 4.26
C ILE A 431 -1.05 -27.50 4.14
N ARG A 432 -1.72 -28.28 3.30
CA ARG A 432 -1.19 -29.58 2.86
C ARG A 432 -0.04 -29.34 1.88
N LEU A 433 1.17 -29.67 2.32
CA LEU A 433 2.36 -29.75 1.45
C LEU A 433 2.43 -31.18 0.87
N ASP A 434 2.92 -31.32 -0.35
CA ASP A 434 3.31 -32.64 -0.86
C ASP A 434 4.65 -33.09 -0.25
N ALA A 435 5.03 -34.35 -0.49
CA ALA A 435 6.19 -34.99 0.13
C ALA A 435 7.55 -34.36 -0.24
N ASN A 436 7.58 -33.50 -1.26
CA ASN A 436 8.72 -32.76 -1.78
C ASN A 436 8.74 -31.30 -1.31
N GLY A 437 7.80 -30.89 -0.45
CA GLY A 437 7.74 -29.53 0.09
C GLY A 437 7.23 -28.49 -0.91
N SER A 438 6.61 -28.92 -2.02
CA SER A 438 5.84 -28.07 -2.92
C SER A 438 4.36 -28.03 -2.54
N ASN A 439 3.69 -26.99 -3.03
CA ASN A 439 2.28 -26.73 -2.72
C ASN A 439 1.37 -27.63 -3.57
N MET A 440 0.34 -28.23 -2.97
CA MET A 440 -0.74 -28.87 -3.72
C MET A 440 -1.56 -27.80 -4.47
N ALA A 441 -1.82 -28.01 -5.76
CA ALA A 441 -2.68 -27.14 -6.56
C ALA A 441 -4.17 -27.31 -6.17
N ASP A 442 -4.95 -26.23 -6.26
CA ASP A 442 -6.40 -26.28 -6.12
C ASP A 442 -7.03 -27.04 -7.30
N ALA A 443 -8.27 -27.55 -7.12
CA ALA A 443 -8.95 -28.41 -8.10
C ALA A 443 -9.23 -27.72 -9.46
N ASP A 444 -9.13 -26.39 -9.52
CA ASP A 444 -9.28 -25.58 -10.74
C ASP A 444 -7.93 -25.27 -11.43
N GLY A 445 -6.82 -25.83 -10.94
CA GLY A 445 -5.47 -25.63 -11.48
C GLY A 445 -4.84 -24.29 -11.10
N SER A 446 -5.45 -23.52 -10.19
CA SER A 446 -4.85 -22.29 -9.68
C SER A 446 -3.77 -22.58 -8.63
N ILE A 447 -2.62 -21.92 -8.75
CA ILE A 447 -1.54 -21.95 -7.75
C ILE A 447 -1.76 -20.75 -6.84
N SER A 448 -2.53 -20.95 -5.79
CA SER A 448 -2.93 -19.93 -4.83
C SER A 448 -1.85 -19.72 -3.77
N ARG A 449 -0.72 -19.07 -4.11
CA ARG A 449 0.10 -18.27 -3.16
C ARG A 449 1.28 -17.57 -3.82
N THR A 450 1.41 -16.27 -3.54
CA THR A 450 2.63 -15.50 -3.81
C THR A 450 3.14 -14.90 -2.50
N ARG A 451 4.35 -15.29 -2.06
CA ARG A 451 5.11 -14.46 -1.10
C ARG A 451 5.47 -13.16 -1.80
N MET A 452 5.50 -12.04 -1.09
CA MET A 452 5.86 -10.77 -1.71
C MET A 452 7.28 -10.77 -2.28
N GLY A 453 8.19 -11.55 -1.68
CA GLY A 453 9.51 -11.85 -2.24
C GLY A 453 9.59 -12.98 -3.28
N ALA A 454 8.51 -13.73 -3.52
CA ALA A 454 8.44 -14.83 -4.51
C ALA A 454 7.62 -14.47 -5.75
N LEU A 455 7.30 -13.18 -5.94
CA LEU A 455 6.65 -12.65 -7.15
C LEU A 455 7.59 -12.57 -8.37
N VAL A 456 8.86 -12.95 -8.21
CA VAL A 456 9.79 -13.12 -9.32
C VAL A 456 9.40 -14.40 -10.07
N ASP A 457 9.17 -14.29 -11.37
CA ASP A 457 9.00 -15.46 -12.22
C ASP A 457 10.24 -16.38 -12.13
N ALA A 458 10.05 -17.68 -12.32
CA ALA A 458 11.16 -18.63 -12.44
C ALA A 458 12.06 -18.38 -13.68
N HIS A 459 11.78 -17.33 -14.45
CA HIS A 459 12.43 -17.01 -15.73
C HIS A 459 13.17 -15.67 -15.76
N GLY A 460 13.18 -14.89 -14.67
CA GLY A 460 14.02 -13.69 -14.57
C GLY A 460 13.87 -12.72 -15.73
N SER A 461 12.66 -12.56 -16.27
CA SER A 461 12.45 -11.74 -17.46
C SER A 461 12.60 -10.26 -17.13
N HIS A 462 13.46 -9.57 -17.89
CA HIS A 462 13.69 -8.12 -17.83
C HIS A 462 12.40 -7.35 -18.13
N MET A 463 11.62 -7.07 -17.09
CA MET A 463 10.49 -6.17 -17.20
C MET A 463 10.97 -4.74 -16.92
N VAL A 464 10.70 -3.85 -17.86
CA VAL A 464 11.02 -2.42 -17.79
C VAL A 464 9.70 -1.64 -17.79
N ASP A 465 9.51 -0.70 -16.86
CA ASP A 465 8.33 0.16 -16.81
C ASP A 465 8.27 1.05 -18.07
N ALA A 466 7.18 1.80 -18.22
CA ALA A 466 7.02 2.70 -19.37
C ALA A 466 8.13 3.77 -19.50
N ASN A 467 8.95 3.95 -18.45
CA ASN A 467 9.99 4.97 -18.35
C ASN A 467 11.42 4.39 -18.48
N GLY A 468 11.59 3.09 -18.72
CA GLY A 468 12.93 2.50 -18.78
C GLY A 468 13.47 1.99 -17.43
N SER A 469 12.69 2.05 -16.34
CA SER A 469 13.09 1.58 -15.01
C SER A 469 12.77 0.10 -14.80
N VAL A 470 13.64 -0.62 -14.09
CA VAL A 470 13.50 -2.07 -13.87
C VAL A 470 12.28 -2.35 -12.97
N LEU A 471 11.30 -3.11 -13.47
CA LEU A 471 10.08 -3.53 -12.76
C LEU A 471 10.34 -4.47 -11.56
N ASN A 472 11.60 -4.77 -11.25
CA ASN A 472 12.01 -5.64 -10.14
C ASN A 472 12.23 -4.90 -8.80
N SER A 473 12.02 -3.58 -8.74
CA SER A 473 11.79 -2.89 -7.45
C SER A 473 10.30 -2.91 -7.18
N PHE A 474 9.83 -3.76 -6.26
CA PHE A 474 8.40 -3.91 -6.04
C PHE A 474 7.72 -2.64 -5.52
N LYS A 475 8.47 -1.61 -5.09
CA LYS A 475 7.93 -0.33 -4.60
C LYS A 475 8.98 0.77 -4.84
N HIS A 476 8.50 1.98 -5.14
CA HIS A 476 9.17 3.28 -5.22
C HIS A 476 10.72 3.40 -5.22
N PRO A 477 11.31 4.28 -6.05
CA PRO A 477 12.64 4.81 -5.75
C PRO A 477 12.60 5.56 -4.41
N LYS A 478 13.40 5.09 -3.44
CA LYS A 478 13.74 5.73 -2.17
C LYS A 478 12.59 6.46 -1.45
N ASN A 479 11.57 5.71 -1.00
CA ASN A 479 10.54 6.26 -0.11
C ASN A 479 10.97 6.38 1.36
N THR A 480 12.27 6.25 1.66
CA THR A 480 12.85 6.46 3.00
C THR A 480 13.63 7.78 3.12
N GLU A 481 13.67 8.60 2.06
CA GLU A 481 14.19 9.96 2.18
C GLU A 481 13.17 10.83 2.91
N LYS A 482 13.63 11.64 3.89
CA LYS A 482 12.83 12.64 4.63
C LYS A 482 11.99 13.54 3.70
N LYS A 483 12.30 13.64 2.40
CA LYS A 483 11.59 14.44 1.40
C LYS A 483 10.40 13.72 0.73
N ASN A 484 10.44 12.39 0.57
CA ASN A 484 9.52 11.66 -0.32
C ASN A 484 8.28 11.04 0.34
N THR A 485 8.18 11.02 1.67
CA THR A 485 7.03 10.41 2.37
C THR A 485 5.82 11.33 2.56
N SER A 486 5.83 12.56 2.01
CA SER A 486 4.71 13.49 2.17
C SER A 486 3.59 13.20 1.16
N THR A 487 2.49 12.59 1.61
CA THR A 487 1.22 12.66 0.88
C THR A 487 0.62 14.07 0.89
N THR A 488 0.99 14.88 1.88
CA THR A 488 0.73 16.32 1.95
C THR A 488 2.05 17.09 2.07
N GLN A 489 2.46 17.81 1.03
CA GLN A 489 3.47 18.86 1.16
C GLN A 489 2.77 20.11 1.67
N HIS A 490 2.73 20.27 2.99
CA HIS A 490 2.69 21.58 3.61
C HIS A 490 3.89 21.65 4.58
N ALA A 491 4.60 22.77 4.49
CA ALA A 491 5.83 23.13 5.18
C ALA A 491 7.14 22.63 4.53
N ASP A 492 7.63 23.42 3.57
CA ASP A 492 9.06 23.73 3.55
C ASP A 492 9.39 24.62 4.76
N ALA A 493 10.42 24.25 5.52
CA ALA A 493 11.54 25.15 5.81
C ALA A 493 12.55 24.52 6.78
N LYS A 494 13.81 24.54 6.32
CA LYS A 494 15.10 24.62 7.03
C LYS A 494 15.99 23.38 6.97
N LYS A 495 17.14 23.61 6.33
CA LYS A 495 18.38 22.84 6.49
C LYS A 495 18.61 22.60 7.99
N ALA A 496 18.58 21.33 8.40
CA ALA A 496 19.09 20.92 9.69
C ALA A 496 20.60 20.71 9.56
N VAL A 497 21.32 21.26 10.53
CA VAL A 497 22.76 21.19 10.74
C VAL A 497 23.18 19.74 11.01
N GLU A 498 24.43 19.43 10.63
CA GLU A 498 25.08 18.11 10.51
C GLU A 498 24.84 17.14 11.67
N ALA A 499 24.29 15.98 11.33
CA ALA A 499 24.42 14.73 12.06
C ALA A 499 24.83 13.65 11.04
N ALA A 500 25.67 12.69 11.47
CA ALA A 500 26.18 11.63 10.59
C ALA A 500 25.03 10.92 9.83
N PRO A 501 25.24 10.57 8.55
CA PRO A 501 24.19 9.95 7.74
C PRO A 501 23.71 8.63 8.35
N GLN A 502 22.42 8.29 8.19
CA GLN A 502 21.87 7.04 8.75
C GLN A 502 22.33 5.79 7.98
N PHE A 503 22.79 5.92 6.73
CA PHE A 503 23.31 4.84 5.89
C PHE A 503 24.29 5.39 4.85
N TRP A 504 25.10 4.51 4.25
CA TRP A 504 26.06 4.91 3.21
C TRP A 504 25.38 5.16 1.87
N GLU A 505 25.61 6.33 1.27
CA GLU A 505 25.22 6.63 -0.10
C GLU A 505 26.45 7.00 -0.93
N LEU A 506 26.72 6.21 -1.98
CA LEU A 506 27.90 6.46 -2.81
C LEU A 506 27.84 7.83 -3.48
N GLU A 507 26.67 8.24 -3.95
CA GLU A 507 26.48 9.55 -4.58
C GLU A 507 26.80 10.71 -3.64
N SER A 508 26.25 10.67 -2.43
CA SER A 508 26.52 11.67 -1.40
C SER A 508 27.99 11.72 -1.02
N LEU A 509 28.66 10.57 -0.90
CA LEU A 509 30.11 10.49 -0.64
C LEU A 509 30.95 11.04 -1.80
N LEU A 510 30.59 10.74 -3.05
CA LEU A 510 31.31 11.24 -4.23
C LEU A 510 31.15 12.75 -4.40
N GLN A 511 29.95 13.28 -4.13
CA GLN A 511 29.67 14.72 -4.15
C GLN A 511 30.40 15.45 -3.02
N GLN A 512 30.38 14.90 -1.80
CA GLN A 512 31.08 15.48 -0.64
C GLN A 512 32.60 15.59 -0.85
N ASN A 513 33.18 14.67 -1.61
CA ASN A 513 34.61 14.64 -1.92
C ASN A 513 34.97 15.33 -3.25
N ASP A 514 34.07 16.15 -3.81
CA ASP A 514 34.27 16.89 -5.05
C ASP A 514 34.74 16.02 -6.24
N VAL A 515 34.28 14.76 -6.31
CA VAL A 515 34.67 13.83 -7.39
C VAL A 515 34.07 14.30 -8.72
N HIS A 516 34.89 14.40 -9.76
CA HIS A 516 34.47 14.96 -11.04
C HIS A 516 33.23 14.23 -11.64
N PRO A 517 32.19 14.94 -12.16
CA PRO A 517 30.92 14.33 -12.59
C PRO A 517 31.05 13.21 -13.62
N LYS A 518 32.05 13.29 -14.50
CA LYS A 518 32.37 12.21 -15.46
C LYS A 518 32.69 10.88 -14.76
N VAL A 519 33.48 10.94 -13.68
CA VAL A 519 33.86 9.75 -12.89
C VAL A 519 32.67 9.20 -12.13
N GLN A 520 31.80 10.08 -11.61
CA GLN A 520 30.57 9.66 -10.95
C GLN A 520 29.68 8.86 -11.92
N ARG A 521 29.46 9.37 -13.14
CA ARG A 521 28.68 8.67 -14.18
C ARG A 521 29.28 7.31 -14.52
N GLU A 522 30.59 7.24 -14.77
CA GLU A 522 31.30 5.98 -15.05
C GLU A 522 31.09 4.94 -13.92
N LEU A 523 31.16 5.38 -12.65
CA LEU A 523 30.97 4.50 -11.49
C LEU A 523 29.51 4.06 -11.31
N PHE A 524 28.54 4.93 -11.60
CA PHE A 524 27.11 4.57 -11.53
C PHE A 524 26.69 3.65 -12.67
N GLU A 525 27.17 3.89 -13.88
CA GLU A 525 26.97 3.00 -15.03
C GLU A 525 27.56 1.60 -14.76
N ALA A 526 28.72 1.55 -14.10
CA ALA A 526 29.37 0.32 -13.68
C ALA A 526 28.76 -0.32 -12.40
N GLN A 527 27.72 0.28 -11.81
CA GLN A 527 27.05 -0.16 -10.58
C GLN A 527 28.01 -0.37 -9.39
N ALA A 528 28.90 0.60 -9.16
CA ALA A 528 29.87 0.57 -8.06
C ALA A 528 29.22 0.49 -6.67
N SER A 529 29.78 -0.35 -5.79
CA SER A 529 29.30 -0.56 -4.43
C SER A 529 29.82 0.49 -3.46
N VAL A 530 28.93 1.06 -2.65
CA VAL A 530 29.31 1.98 -1.56
C VAL A 530 30.12 1.27 -0.46
N HIS A 531 29.82 -0.01 -0.19
CA HIS A 531 30.55 -0.81 0.78
C HIS A 531 31.97 -1.12 0.26
N ALA A 532 32.12 -1.33 -1.06
CA ALA A 532 33.42 -1.42 -1.68
C ALA A 532 34.21 -0.11 -1.51
N PHE A 533 33.58 1.05 -1.76
CA PHE A 533 34.20 2.36 -1.53
C PHE A 533 34.69 2.53 -0.08
N VAL A 534 33.79 2.36 0.90
CA VAL A 534 34.09 2.52 2.33
C VAL A 534 35.17 1.53 2.79
N SER A 535 35.08 0.26 2.36
CA SER A 535 36.08 -0.77 2.72
C SER A 535 37.48 -0.44 2.20
N TRP A 536 37.61 0.14 1.00
CA TRP A 536 38.90 0.55 0.45
C TRP A 536 39.46 1.80 1.13
N VAL A 537 38.62 2.77 1.48
CA VAL A 537 39.02 3.94 2.27
C VAL A 537 39.57 3.50 3.64
N LEU A 538 38.86 2.61 4.33
CA LEU A 538 39.29 2.07 5.63
C LEU A 538 40.56 1.22 5.51
N TYR A 539 40.68 0.41 4.45
CA TYR A 539 41.87 -0.39 4.20
C TYR A 539 43.11 0.48 4.09
N VAL A 540 43.07 1.56 3.28
CA VAL A 540 44.22 2.46 3.09
C VAL A 540 44.60 3.17 4.39
N ALA A 541 43.61 3.51 5.23
CA ALA A 541 43.85 4.10 6.53
C ALA A 541 44.39 3.11 7.58
N SER A 542 44.35 1.81 7.32
CA SER A 542 44.91 0.81 8.22
C SER A 542 46.44 0.75 8.14
N PRO A 543 47.14 0.32 9.21
CA PRO A 543 48.58 0.06 9.16
C PRO A 543 48.99 -1.03 8.16
N GLN A 544 48.04 -1.86 7.71
CA GLN A 544 48.28 -2.98 6.77
C GLN A 544 48.41 -2.53 5.32
N SER A 545 48.04 -1.29 5.00
CA SER A 545 48.11 -0.75 3.62
C SER A 545 49.51 -0.37 3.16
N GLY A 546 50.50 -0.40 4.06
CA GLY A 546 51.88 0.00 3.76
C GLY A 546 51.99 1.48 3.39
N ASN A 547 52.54 1.75 2.20
CA ASN A 547 52.88 3.08 1.71
C ASN A 547 51.73 3.80 0.98
N LEU A 548 50.51 3.26 1.00
CA LEU A 548 49.36 3.94 0.40
C LEU A 548 48.99 5.17 1.24
N SER A 549 49.02 6.35 0.61
CA SER A 549 48.83 7.65 1.26
C SER A 549 47.55 8.38 0.85
N ASP A 550 46.88 7.96 -0.22
CA ASP A 550 45.65 8.57 -0.74
C ASP A 550 44.47 7.58 -0.68
N PRO A 551 43.64 7.62 0.39
CA PRO A 551 42.50 6.72 0.55
C PRO A 551 41.41 6.93 -0.51
N LEU A 552 41.16 8.18 -0.91
CA LEU A 552 40.10 8.53 -1.86
C LEU A 552 40.48 8.08 -3.27
N GLY A 553 41.66 8.49 -3.75
CA GLY A 553 42.13 8.13 -5.09
C GLY A 553 42.28 6.62 -5.28
N TYR A 554 42.74 5.91 -4.26
CA TYR A 554 42.86 4.45 -4.30
C TYR A 554 41.49 3.76 -4.34
N ALA A 555 40.52 4.20 -3.54
CA ALA A 555 39.16 3.65 -3.56
C ALA A 555 38.50 3.85 -4.93
N LEU A 556 38.63 5.04 -5.53
CA LEU A 556 38.09 5.33 -6.87
C LEU A 556 38.75 4.47 -7.96
N SER A 557 40.07 4.28 -7.90
CA SER A 557 40.79 3.41 -8.82
C SER A 557 40.30 1.95 -8.74
N ARG A 558 40.09 1.43 -7.52
CA ARG A 558 39.60 0.05 -7.33
C ARG A 558 38.15 -0.14 -7.78
N LEU A 559 37.30 0.85 -7.58
CA LEU A 559 35.92 0.79 -8.05
C LEU A 559 35.82 0.86 -9.58
N ARG A 560 36.74 1.55 -10.25
CA ARG A 560 36.80 1.55 -11.72
C ARG A 560 37.22 0.20 -12.30
N GLU A 561 38.18 -0.47 -11.66
CA GLU A 561 38.64 -1.80 -12.11
C GLU A 561 37.66 -2.92 -11.73
N HIS A 562 37.12 -2.85 -10.51
CA HIS A 562 36.27 -3.88 -9.92
C HIS A 562 35.16 -3.22 -9.05
N PRO A 563 34.04 -2.79 -9.67
CA PRO A 563 33.01 -1.98 -9.02
C PRO A 563 32.39 -2.57 -7.74
N LEU A 564 32.38 -3.90 -7.61
CA LEU A 564 31.76 -4.63 -6.49
C LEU A 564 32.77 -5.25 -5.51
N LYS A 565 34.07 -5.16 -5.79
CA LYS A 565 35.08 -5.89 -5.01
C LYS A 565 35.49 -5.08 -3.79
N GLU A 566 35.18 -5.59 -2.61
CA GLU A 566 35.56 -5.00 -1.32
C GLU A 566 36.99 -5.37 -0.90
N ALA A 567 37.53 -4.58 0.05
CA ALA A 567 38.76 -4.92 0.73
C ALA A 567 38.58 -6.20 1.58
N ARG A 568 39.53 -7.13 1.48
CA ARG A 568 39.49 -8.41 2.21
C ARG A 568 39.73 -8.22 3.70
N GLY A 569 39.31 -9.19 4.52
CA GLY A 569 39.49 -9.16 5.98
C GLY A 569 38.33 -8.43 6.68
N ASN A 570 38.63 -7.78 7.82
CA ASN A 570 37.59 -7.15 8.64
C ASN A 570 37.03 -5.84 8.04
N PHE A 571 37.64 -5.29 6.99
CA PHE A 571 37.21 -4.03 6.36
C PHE A 571 35.85 -4.12 5.69
N ARG A 572 35.48 -5.30 5.18
CA ARG A 572 34.10 -5.59 4.74
C ARG A 572 33.11 -5.41 5.89
N GLN A 573 33.38 -6.06 7.03
CA GLN A 573 32.50 -5.99 8.20
C GLN A 573 32.38 -4.57 8.76
N PHE A 574 33.43 -3.75 8.64
CA PHE A 574 33.37 -2.34 9.03
C PHE A 574 32.60 -1.48 8.04
N ALA A 575 32.70 -1.77 6.74
CA ALA A 575 31.93 -1.07 5.72
C ALA A 575 30.43 -1.38 5.81
N ASP A 576 30.07 -2.58 6.30
CA ASP A 576 28.68 -3.00 6.55
C ASP A 576 28.04 -2.32 7.78
N LEU A 577 28.81 -1.59 8.60
CA LEU A 577 28.27 -0.89 9.76
C LEU A 577 27.50 0.36 9.35
N PRO A 578 26.43 0.72 10.09
CA PRO A 578 25.82 2.03 10.01
C PRO A 578 26.87 3.14 10.24
N PRO A 579 26.79 4.28 9.54
CA PRO A 579 27.81 5.33 9.67
C PRO A 579 28.00 5.83 11.11
N ALA A 580 26.94 5.86 11.92
CA ALA A 580 27.02 6.22 13.34
C ALA A 580 27.83 5.21 14.18
N GLU A 581 27.70 3.90 13.90
CA GLU A 581 28.48 2.86 14.59
C GLU A 581 29.95 2.88 14.15
N LEU A 582 30.20 3.09 12.85
CA LEU A 582 31.56 3.27 12.34
C LEU A 582 32.22 4.53 12.92
N LEU A 583 31.47 5.64 13.01
CA LEU A 583 31.96 6.88 13.61
C LEU A 583 32.32 6.67 15.09
N GLY A 584 31.47 5.95 15.85
CA GLY A 584 31.78 5.58 17.23
C GLY A 584 33.05 4.74 17.36
N LEU A 585 33.32 3.82 16.41
CA LEU A 585 34.58 3.08 16.36
C LEU A 585 35.79 3.97 16.03
N ILE A 586 35.63 4.92 15.10
CA ILE A 586 36.65 5.91 14.75
C ILE A 586 36.98 6.77 15.98
N ASP A 587 35.97 7.29 16.67
CA ASP A 587 36.10 8.13 17.86
C ASP A 587 36.69 7.38 19.07
N SER A 588 36.51 6.05 19.13
CA SER A 588 37.14 5.21 20.14
C SER A 588 38.67 5.08 19.97
N THR A 589 39.20 5.46 18.80
CA THR A 589 40.63 5.34 18.46
C THR A 589 41.32 6.69 18.57
N SER A 590 42.35 6.76 19.40
CA SER A 590 43.08 8.01 19.61
C SER A 590 43.91 8.42 18.37
N SER A 591 43.81 9.69 17.97
CA SER A 591 44.68 10.29 16.95
C SER A 591 46.10 10.59 17.49
N GLY A 592 46.29 10.63 18.82
CA GLY A 592 47.53 11.05 19.50
C GLY A 592 48.06 10.07 20.56
N GLY A 593 49.38 10.00 20.74
CA GLY A 593 50.04 9.01 21.62
C GLY A 593 49.79 9.16 23.13
N TYR A 594 49.16 10.24 23.58
CA TYR A 594 48.94 10.57 25.00
C TYR A 594 47.47 10.78 25.40
N GLN A 595 46.50 10.50 24.52
CA GLN A 595 45.06 10.60 24.83
C GLN A 595 44.50 9.23 25.22
N LEU A 596 43.75 9.18 26.32
CA LEU A 596 43.03 7.98 26.76
C LEU A 596 41.86 7.71 25.79
N SER A 597 41.86 6.55 25.13
CA SER A 597 40.74 6.12 24.30
C SER A 597 39.46 5.96 25.13
N PRO A 598 38.34 6.57 24.76
CA PRO A 598 37.06 6.34 25.43
C PRO A 598 36.62 4.88 25.22
N THR A 599 36.09 4.25 26.26
CA THR A 599 35.63 2.86 26.20
C THR A 599 34.32 2.80 25.42
N TYR A 600 34.39 2.44 24.14
CA TYR A 600 33.21 2.23 23.30
C TYR A 600 32.82 0.74 23.28
N ASN A 601 31.64 0.43 23.80
CA ASN A 601 31.17 -0.95 23.92
C ASN A 601 30.47 -1.39 22.62
N HIS A 602 31.23 -2.01 21.72
CA HIS A 602 30.74 -2.50 20.43
C HIS A 602 31.27 -3.90 20.13
N PRO A 603 30.47 -4.82 19.54
CA PRO A 603 30.91 -6.20 19.25
C PRO A 603 32.18 -6.28 18.39
N LEU A 604 32.37 -5.33 17.47
CA LEU A 604 33.56 -5.25 16.61
C LEU A 604 34.71 -4.40 17.19
N ALA A 605 34.62 -3.87 18.41
CA ALA A 605 35.66 -2.99 18.97
C ALA A 605 37.04 -3.67 19.07
N GLN A 606 37.09 -4.97 19.43
CA GLN A 606 38.34 -5.72 19.46
C GLN A 606 38.91 -5.96 18.06
N ALA A 607 38.04 -6.29 17.09
CA ALA A 607 38.42 -6.47 15.69
C ALA A 607 38.92 -5.16 15.07
N TRP A 608 38.28 -4.04 15.41
CA TRP A 608 38.65 -2.68 15.02
C TRP A 608 40.03 -2.31 15.57
N LYS A 609 40.27 -2.47 16.88
CA LYS A 609 41.57 -2.19 17.50
C LYS A 609 42.71 -3.03 16.89
N LYS A 610 42.43 -4.28 16.52
CA LYS A 610 43.40 -5.15 15.83
C LYS A 610 43.68 -4.72 14.39
N ALA A 611 42.68 -4.20 13.67
CA ALA A 611 42.80 -3.80 12.27
C ALA A 611 43.35 -2.37 12.11
N MET A 612 42.91 -1.43 12.95
CA MET A 612 43.23 0.00 12.86
C MET A 612 44.34 0.45 13.82
N GLY A 613 44.69 -0.38 14.82
CA GLY A 613 45.65 -0.03 15.87
C GLY A 613 45.00 0.70 17.05
N SER A 614 45.75 0.86 18.15
CA SER A 614 45.31 1.65 19.32
C SER A 614 45.48 3.15 19.14
N SER A 615 46.33 3.57 18.21
CA SER A 615 46.46 4.96 17.78
C SER A 615 46.68 5.01 16.28
N ASN A 616 45.93 5.86 15.58
CA ASN A 616 45.98 5.92 14.12
C ASN A 616 45.81 7.36 13.59
N ARG A 617 46.91 7.92 13.10
CA ARG A 617 46.97 9.29 12.57
C ARG A 617 46.29 9.46 11.20
N ARG A 618 45.87 8.36 10.54
CA ARG A 618 45.19 8.39 9.24
C ARG A 618 43.66 8.43 9.37
N LEU A 619 43.10 8.22 10.56
CA LEU A 619 41.66 8.25 10.80
C LEU A 619 40.99 9.62 10.60
N PRO A 620 41.64 10.77 10.88
CA PRO A 620 41.07 12.08 10.53
C PRO A 620 40.80 12.23 9.02
N ALA A 621 41.67 11.68 8.16
CA ALA A 621 41.44 11.69 6.72
C ALA A 621 40.24 10.82 6.32
N VAL A 622 40.03 9.67 6.98
CA VAL A 622 38.82 8.85 6.79
C VAL A 622 37.58 9.61 7.24
N ARG A 623 37.67 10.32 8.37
CA ARG A 623 36.58 11.12 8.92
C ARG A 623 36.15 12.22 7.94
N ALA A 624 37.12 12.95 7.38
CA ALA A 624 36.88 13.95 6.35
C ALA A 624 36.25 13.34 5.08
N ILE A 625 36.76 12.18 4.61
CA ILE A 625 36.26 11.54 3.39
C ILE A 625 34.83 10.99 3.58
N LEU A 626 34.54 10.35 4.71
CA LEU A 626 33.27 9.64 4.93
C LEU A 626 32.19 10.49 5.60
N PHE A 627 32.57 11.52 6.37
CA PHE A 627 31.63 12.31 7.18
C PHE A 627 31.72 13.82 6.94
N GLY A 628 32.67 14.30 6.14
CA GLY A 628 32.74 15.71 5.72
C GLY A 628 33.39 16.63 6.75
N GLU A 629 33.72 16.11 7.95
CA GLU A 629 34.36 16.86 9.02
C GLU A 629 35.86 17.02 8.74
N ARG A 630 36.29 18.21 8.30
CA ARG A 630 37.71 18.58 8.19
C ARG A 630 38.16 19.15 9.55
N GLU A 631 39.26 18.64 10.12
CA GLU A 631 39.88 19.27 11.30
C GLU A 631 40.29 20.71 10.93
N GLU A 632 39.93 21.68 11.78
CA GLU A 632 40.48 23.05 11.75
C GLU A 632 41.94 23.09 12.21
#